data_AF-A0A5C3NN99-F1
#
_entry.id   AF-A0A5C3NN99-F1
#
_cell.length_a   1.000
_cell.length_b   1.000
_cell.length_c   1.000
_cell.angle_alpha   90.00
_cell.angle_beta   90.00
_cell.angle_gamma   90.00
#
_symmetry.space_group_name_H-M   'P 1'
#
loop_
_entity.id
_entity.type
_entity.pdbx_description
1 polymer ?
#
loop_
_entity_poly.entity_id
_entity_poly.type
_entity_poly.pdbx_seq_one_letter_code
_entity_poly.pdbx_strand_id
1 'polypeptide(L)'
;MARTVQQLTIPMETSPICAMADLSWPKLQDLSIRGRYSSVEQGQALPRFLASLPRLRTLSVTICRRGRSARPPILGTSSTSRTTIAGLRSLTVAYPDPDDNIFSIDATHLLHLSLCDAPRFYHDRSKDDRVWSTFAIPILSSAECLSILRRMNMPALSSLELVYLAGTAGADDELLSYVAQTFPHLSRLELHRYRANREEVVDYAHIAEMLTAARGLRSVRLNLDFHDDIGPYSDCAVSVGREWQVKFREHRGPEIVAILEECPWLEYVELLYHDHASWSSRWPKFPTSRYPGPRFIDPDDGSTR
;
A
#
# COMPACT_ATOMS: atom_id res chain seq x y z
N MET A 1 -27.69 6.45 18.70
CA MET A 1 -26.42 7.08 18.25
C MET A 1 -26.02 6.68 16.84
N ALA A 2 -26.08 5.39 16.45
CA ALA A 2 -25.71 4.92 15.08
C ALA A 2 -26.32 5.72 13.90
N ARG A 3 -27.57 6.19 14.03
CA ARG A 3 -28.29 6.93 12.97
C ARG A 3 -27.67 8.25 12.53
N THR A 4 -26.79 8.84 13.33
CA THR A 4 -26.16 10.15 13.02
C THR A 4 -24.68 10.05 12.72
N VAL A 5 -24.06 8.89 12.97
CA VAL A 5 -22.62 8.68 12.76
C VAL A 5 -22.32 8.72 11.26
N GLN A 6 -21.31 9.51 10.88
CA GLN A 6 -20.83 9.61 9.50
C GLN A 6 -19.46 8.97 9.32
N GLN A 7 -18.67 8.90 10.39
CA GLN A 7 -17.32 8.35 10.39
C GLN A 7 -17.14 7.45 11.60
N LEU A 8 -16.52 6.30 11.39
CA LEU A 8 -16.31 5.32 12.44
C LEU A 8 -14.93 4.66 12.27
N THR A 9 -14.11 4.75 13.32
CA THR A 9 -12.85 4.00 13.41
C THR A 9 -12.94 3.06 14.59
N ILE A 10 -12.72 1.78 14.35
CA ILE A 10 -12.92 0.74 15.35
C ILE A 10 -11.79 -0.31 15.33
N PRO A 11 -11.35 -0.80 16.50
CA PRO A 11 -10.50 -1.96 16.60
C PRO A 11 -11.33 -3.25 16.43
N MET A 12 -10.87 -4.21 15.63
CA MET A 12 -11.59 -5.45 15.37
C MET A 12 -11.71 -6.31 16.63
N GLU A 13 -10.70 -6.34 17.48
CA GLU A 13 -10.65 -7.20 18.67
C GLU A 13 -11.76 -6.92 19.67
N THR A 14 -12.10 -5.65 19.89
CA THR A 14 -13.03 -5.24 20.95
C THR A 14 -14.37 -4.74 20.40
N SER A 15 -14.54 -4.71 19.08
CA SER A 15 -15.77 -4.19 18.48
C SER A 15 -16.86 -5.25 18.42
N PRO A 16 -18.09 -4.93 18.85
CA PRO A 16 -19.21 -5.86 18.79
C PRO A 16 -19.80 -5.89 17.36
N ILE A 17 -19.00 -6.29 16.35
CA ILE A 17 -19.36 -6.26 14.92
C ILE A 17 -20.69 -6.97 14.65
N CYS A 18 -20.96 -8.08 15.34
CA CYS A 18 -22.24 -8.78 15.25
C CYS A 18 -23.42 -7.88 15.62
N ALA A 19 -23.39 -7.26 16.81
CA ALA A 19 -24.44 -6.36 17.25
C ALA A 19 -24.52 -5.09 16.40
N MET A 20 -23.38 -4.62 15.87
CA MET A 20 -23.35 -3.47 14.98
C MET A 20 -24.01 -3.74 13.63
N ALA A 21 -23.93 -4.97 13.11
CA ALA A 21 -24.59 -5.39 11.88
C ALA A 21 -26.13 -5.34 11.99
N ASP A 22 -26.67 -5.48 13.20
CA ASP A 22 -28.12 -5.43 13.47
C ASP A 22 -28.63 -3.98 13.63
N LEU A 23 -27.74 -2.99 13.64
CA LEU A 23 -28.10 -1.57 13.75
C LEU A 23 -28.23 -0.91 12.37
N SER A 24 -29.01 0.16 12.31
CA SER A 24 -29.14 0.99 11.11
C SER A 24 -28.11 2.12 11.10
N TRP A 25 -27.30 2.16 10.03
CA TRP A 25 -26.22 3.15 9.80
C TRP A 25 -26.46 4.03 8.55
N PRO A 26 -27.59 4.77 8.48
CA PRO A 26 -28.03 5.45 7.27
C PRO A 26 -27.11 6.60 6.82
N LYS A 27 -26.23 7.09 7.69
CA LYS A 27 -25.34 8.23 7.41
C LYS A 27 -23.86 7.87 7.40
N LEU A 28 -23.49 6.61 7.70
CA LEU A 28 -22.09 6.20 7.78
C LEU A 28 -21.49 6.18 6.38
N GLN A 29 -20.43 6.97 6.20
CA GLN A 29 -19.72 7.17 4.93
C GLN A 29 -18.27 6.69 5.02
N ASP A 30 -17.62 6.87 6.17
CA ASP A 30 -16.22 6.48 6.37
C ASP A 30 -16.10 5.42 7.47
N LEU A 31 -15.54 4.27 7.12
CA LEU A 31 -15.30 3.17 8.06
C LEU A 31 -13.84 2.74 8.01
N SER A 32 -13.15 2.77 9.15
CA SER A 32 -11.84 2.18 9.34
C SER A 32 -11.88 1.09 10.42
N ILE A 33 -11.50 -0.13 10.05
CA ILE A 33 -11.39 -1.27 10.95
C ILE A 33 -9.93 -1.66 11.02
N ARG A 34 -9.37 -1.66 12.23
CA ARG A 34 -7.95 -1.94 12.47
C ARG A 34 -7.77 -3.07 13.47
N GLY A 35 -6.57 -3.63 13.54
CA GLY A 35 -6.22 -4.59 14.60
C GLY A 35 -6.28 -6.03 14.10
N ARG A 36 -6.98 -6.93 14.80
CA ARG A 36 -6.90 -8.38 14.56
C ARG A 36 -8.23 -9.09 14.68
N TYR A 37 -8.41 -10.12 13.84
CA TYR A 37 -9.49 -11.08 14.06
C TYR A 37 -9.24 -11.85 15.35
N SER A 38 -10.22 -11.80 16.25
CA SER A 38 -10.21 -12.56 17.51
C SER A 38 -11.03 -13.85 17.42
N SER A 39 -11.98 -13.93 16.48
CA SER A 39 -12.80 -15.13 16.28
C SER A 39 -13.27 -15.29 14.82
N VAL A 40 -13.75 -16.49 14.46
CA VAL A 40 -14.29 -16.78 13.11
C VAL A 40 -15.62 -16.05 12.90
N GLU A 41 -16.42 -15.91 13.95
CA GLU A 41 -17.72 -15.23 13.93
C GLU A 41 -17.58 -13.76 13.53
N GLN A 42 -16.50 -13.09 13.98
CA GLN A 42 -16.20 -11.72 13.55
C GLN A 42 -15.96 -11.63 12.04
N GLY A 43 -15.25 -12.61 11.46
CA GLY A 43 -15.05 -12.74 10.02
C GLY A 43 -16.36 -12.91 9.25
N GLN A 44 -17.29 -13.70 9.78
CA GLN A 44 -18.62 -13.91 9.18
C GLN A 44 -19.59 -12.74 9.40
N ALA A 45 -19.38 -11.93 10.44
CA ALA A 45 -20.20 -10.76 10.74
C ALA A 45 -19.81 -9.54 9.90
N LEU A 46 -18.53 -9.41 9.51
CA LEU A 46 -18.05 -8.27 8.73
C LEU A 46 -18.79 -8.06 7.39
N PRO A 47 -18.99 -9.08 6.52
CA PRO A 47 -19.78 -8.90 5.31
C PRO A 47 -21.20 -8.38 5.59
N ARG A 48 -21.84 -8.89 6.64
CA ARG A 48 -23.20 -8.49 7.04
C ARG A 48 -23.23 -7.04 7.54
N PHE A 49 -22.22 -6.65 8.31
CA PHE A 49 -22.08 -5.27 8.76
C PHE A 49 -21.89 -4.34 7.57
N LEU A 50 -20.99 -4.65 6.62
CA LEU A 50 -20.76 -3.83 5.44
C LEU A 50 -22.01 -3.70 4.55
N ALA A 51 -22.80 -4.76 4.42
CA ALA A 51 -24.08 -4.74 3.70
C ALA A 51 -25.10 -3.77 4.33
N SER A 52 -24.98 -3.43 5.61
CA SER A 52 -25.87 -2.51 6.32
C SER A 52 -25.54 -1.02 6.13
N LEU A 53 -24.52 -0.70 5.31
CA LEU A 53 -23.93 0.64 5.16
C LEU A 53 -24.26 1.26 3.79
N PRO A 54 -25.50 1.75 3.56
CA PRO A 54 -25.97 2.16 2.23
C PRO A 54 -25.28 3.40 1.66
N ARG A 55 -24.51 4.13 2.46
CA ARG A 55 -23.82 5.36 2.05
C ARG A 55 -22.30 5.28 2.17
N LEU A 56 -21.75 4.07 2.32
CA LEU A 56 -20.31 3.88 2.48
C LEU A 56 -19.55 4.43 1.27
N ARG A 57 -18.60 5.32 1.52
CA ARG A 57 -17.72 5.94 0.51
C ARG A 57 -16.27 5.58 0.72
N THR A 58 -15.84 5.41 1.97
CA THR A 58 -14.47 5.06 2.33
C THR A 58 -14.49 3.82 3.20
N LEU A 59 -13.76 2.79 2.77
CA LEU A 59 -13.56 1.58 3.54
C LEU A 59 -12.06 1.33 3.71
N SER A 60 -11.63 1.20 4.95
CA SER A 60 -10.27 0.82 5.31
C SER A 60 -10.31 -0.39 6.24
N VAL A 61 -9.78 -1.52 5.78
CA VAL A 61 -9.70 -2.76 6.55
C VAL A 61 -8.23 -3.13 6.68
N THR A 62 -7.63 -2.72 7.80
CA THR A 62 -6.22 -2.98 8.11
C THR A 62 -6.13 -3.95 9.28
N ILE A 63 -6.52 -5.20 9.02
CA ILE A 63 -6.61 -6.25 10.02
C ILE A 63 -5.56 -7.31 9.75
N CYS A 64 -4.74 -7.65 10.74
CA CYS A 64 -3.80 -8.77 10.65
C CYS A 64 -4.36 -10.03 11.37
N ARG A 65 -3.79 -11.19 11.07
CA ARG A 65 -4.11 -12.46 11.76
C ARG A 65 -2.87 -13.09 12.34
N ARG A 66 -3.07 -13.87 13.40
CA ARG A 66 -2.06 -14.83 13.86
C ARG A 66 -2.09 -16.09 13.00
N GLY A 67 -0.92 -16.71 12.81
CA GLY A 67 -0.77 -17.96 12.06
C GLY A 67 0.01 -17.82 10.75
N ARG A 68 0.24 -18.94 10.06
CA ARG A 68 1.25 -19.01 8.96
C ARG A 68 0.75 -18.60 7.57
N SER A 69 -0.56 -18.52 7.31
CA SER A 69 -1.08 -18.35 5.92
C SER A 69 -2.49 -17.76 5.80
N ALA A 70 -2.90 -16.81 6.66
CA ALA A 70 -4.29 -16.34 6.65
C ALA A 70 -4.49 -15.00 5.91
N ARG A 71 -5.21 -15.04 4.79
CA ARG A 71 -5.83 -13.89 4.12
C ARG A 71 -7.36 -14.01 4.27
N PRO A 72 -7.97 -13.49 5.34
CA PRO A 72 -9.40 -13.61 5.56
C PRO A 72 -10.16 -12.73 4.56
N PRO A 73 -11.09 -13.28 3.75
CA PRO A 73 -11.87 -12.44 2.85
C PRO A 73 -12.86 -11.57 3.65
N ILE A 74 -13.00 -10.32 3.22
CA ILE A 74 -13.88 -9.28 3.76
C ILE A 74 -15.33 -9.53 3.35
N LEU A 75 -15.58 -9.87 2.08
CA LEU A 75 -16.93 -10.17 1.55
C LEU A 75 -17.13 -11.66 1.22
N GLY A 76 -16.11 -12.48 1.47
CA GLY A 76 -16.08 -13.90 1.13
C GLY A 76 -15.60 -14.16 -0.30
N THR A 77 -15.41 -15.43 -0.65
CA THR A 77 -14.96 -15.88 -1.98
C THR A 77 -16.07 -16.58 -2.78
N SER A 78 -17.28 -16.68 -2.21
CA SER A 78 -18.41 -17.36 -2.85
C SER A 78 -19.11 -16.47 -3.88
N SER A 79 -19.35 -16.98 -5.09
CA SER A 79 -20.13 -16.31 -6.14
C SER A 79 -21.58 -15.98 -5.76
N THR A 80 -22.07 -16.54 -4.65
CA THR A 80 -23.44 -16.30 -4.13
C THR A 80 -23.56 -15.11 -3.18
N SER A 81 -22.45 -14.46 -2.81
CA SER A 81 -22.46 -13.32 -1.90
C SER A 81 -23.06 -12.08 -2.59
N ARG A 82 -24.30 -11.72 -2.22
CA ARG A 82 -25.06 -10.59 -2.80
C ARG A 82 -24.75 -9.23 -2.17
N THR A 83 -23.68 -9.12 -1.39
CA THR A 83 -23.35 -7.85 -0.72
C THR A 83 -22.90 -6.84 -1.77
N THR A 84 -23.76 -5.87 -2.05
CA THR A 84 -23.48 -4.78 -3.00
C THR A 84 -23.05 -3.54 -2.22
N ILE A 85 -21.74 -3.28 -2.20
CA ILE A 85 -21.21 -1.99 -1.76
C ILE A 85 -21.18 -1.10 -3.01
N ALA A 86 -22.15 -0.19 -3.11
CA ALA A 86 -22.27 0.71 -4.25
C ALA A 86 -21.69 2.10 -3.93
N GLY A 87 -21.02 2.71 -4.90
CA GLY A 87 -20.55 4.10 -4.80
C GLY A 87 -19.33 4.30 -3.91
N LEU A 88 -18.56 3.25 -3.62
CA LEU A 88 -17.29 3.36 -2.90
C LEU A 88 -16.31 4.24 -3.70
N ARG A 89 -15.64 5.15 -3.00
CA ARG A 89 -14.65 6.09 -3.56
C ARG A 89 -13.23 5.77 -3.13
N SER A 90 -13.06 5.13 -1.97
CA SER A 90 -11.75 4.76 -1.45
C SER A 90 -11.80 3.39 -0.78
N LEU A 91 -10.87 2.52 -1.16
CA LEU A 91 -10.71 1.18 -0.61
C LEU A 91 -9.27 0.95 -0.18
N THR A 92 -9.07 0.59 1.08
CA THR A 92 -7.79 0.14 1.64
C THR A 92 -7.98 -1.24 2.24
N VAL A 93 -7.17 -2.20 1.80
CA VAL A 93 -7.19 -3.58 2.32
C VAL A 93 -5.77 -3.99 2.65
N ALA A 94 -5.51 -4.33 3.91
CA ALA A 94 -4.25 -4.93 4.32
C ALA A 94 -4.29 -6.45 4.17
N TYR A 95 -3.20 -7.05 3.68
CA TYR A 95 -3.07 -8.49 3.44
C TYR A 95 -4.27 -9.08 2.68
N PRO A 96 -4.62 -8.49 1.52
CA PRO A 96 -5.81 -8.86 0.75
C PRO A 96 -5.76 -10.33 0.31
N ASP A 97 -6.93 -10.98 0.31
CA ASP A 97 -7.15 -12.25 -0.39
C ASP A 97 -7.46 -11.93 -1.87
N PRO A 98 -6.63 -12.37 -2.84
CA PRO A 98 -6.85 -12.11 -4.25
C PRO A 98 -8.19 -12.60 -4.78
N ASP A 99 -8.80 -13.59 -4.12
CA ASP A 99 -10.08 -14.19 -4.52
C ASP A 99 -11.29 -13.55 -3.82
N ASP A 100 -11.08 -12.55 -2.96
CA ASP A 100 -12.16 -11.89 -2.22
C ASP A 100 -13.14 -11.15 -3.16
N ASN A 101 -14.43 -11.27 -2.84
CA ASN A 101 -15.51 -10.58 -3.54
C ASN A 101 -15.49 -9.06 -3.33
N ILE A 102 -14.72 -8.54 -2.36
CA ILE A 102 -14.49 -7.09 -2.25
C ILE A 102 -13.91 -6.50 -3.55
N PHE A 103 -13.18 -7.30 -4.34
CA PHE A 103 -12.63 -6.91 -5.64
C PHE A 103 -13.57 -7.19 -6.82
N SER A 104 -14.81 -7.59 -6.55
CA SER A 104 -15.88 -7.77 -7.54
C SER A 104 -17.02 -6.74 -7.37
N ILE A 105 -16.86 -5.77 -6.47
CA ILE A 105 -17.85 -4.69 -6.28
C ILE A 105 -17.84 -3.71 -7.46
N ASP A 106 -18.87 -2.87 -7.56
CA ASP A 106 -18.86 -1.75 -8.49
C ASP A 106 -17.79 -0.72 -8.08
N ALA A 107 -16.67 -0.73 -8.80
CA ALA A 107 -15.53 0.14 -8.59
C ALA A 107 -15.48 1.32 -9.59
N THR A 108 -16.55 1.56 -10.34
CA THR A 108 -16.60 2.60 -11.40
C THR A 108 -16.31 4.01 -10.86
N HIS A 109 -16.66 4.26 -9.61
CA HIS A 109 -16.45 5.54 -8.91
C HIS A 109 -15.26 5.53 -7.93
N LEU A 110 -14.47 4.46 -7.92
CA LEU A 110 -13.32 4.33 -7.03
C LEU A 110 -12.20 5.28 -7.49
N LEU A 111 -11.81 6.18 -6.59
CA LEU A 111 -10.76 7.17 -6.81
C LEU A 111 -9.42 6.74 -6.20
N HIS A 112 -9.49 5.94 -5.13
CA HIS A 112 -8.32 5.50 -4.37
C HIS A 112 -8.40 3.99 -4.08
N LEU A 113 -7.34 3.27 -4.43
CA LEU A 113 -7.15 1.87 -4.07
C LEU A 113 -5.80 1.70 -3.38
N SER A 114 -5.81 0.96 -2.27
CA SER A 114 -4.60 0.60 -1.52
C SER A 114 -4.64 -0.88 -1.17
N LEU A 115 -3.78 -1.66 -1.82
CA LEU A 115 -3.52 -3.06 -1.51
C LEU A 115 -2.24 -3.11 -0.68
N CYS A 116 -2.38 -3.14 0.63
CA CYS A 116 -1.26 -2.84 1.52
C CYS A 116 -0.94 -3.95 2.52
N ASP A 117 0.04 -3.69 3.37
CA ASP A 117 0.38 -4.42 4.57
C ASP A 117 0.00 -3.59 5.82
N ALA A 118 -0.20 -4.25 6.96
CA ALA A 118 -0.49 -3.57 8.22
C ALA A 118 -0.17 -4.45 9.44
N PRO A 119 0.80 -4.08 10.29
CA PRO A 119 1.66 -2.89 10.21
C PRO A 119 2.59 -2.92 9.00
N ARG A 120 3.20 -1.77 8.65
CA ARG A 120 4.11 -1.64 7.52
C ARG A 120 5.37 -2.49 7.74
N PHE A 121 5.62 -3.42 6.83
CA PHE A 121 6.73 -4.35 6.85
C PHE A 121 8.08 -3.65 6.76
N TYR A 122 8.15 -2.53 6.05
CA TYR A 122 9.38 -1.74 5.98
C TYR A 122 9.75 -1.08 7.32
N HIS A 123 8.82 -0.87 8.26
CA HIS A 123 9.17 -0.34 9.58
C HIS A 123 9.81 -1.40 10.48
N ASP A 124 9.60 -2.67 10.18
CA ASP A 124 9.80 -3.73 11.16
C ASP A 124 10.58 -4.90 10.57
N ARG A 125 11.90 -4.72 10.58
CA ARG A 125 12.86 -5.84 10.62
C ARG A 125 13.55 -5.89 11.97
N SER A 126 12.81 -5.60 13.05
CA SER A 126 13.30 -5.84 14.40
C SER A 126 13.70 -7.32 14.51
N LYS A 127 14.87 -7.59 15.09
CA LYS A 127 15.48 -8.92 15.18
C LYS A 127 14.69 -9.94 16.01
N ASP A 128 13.49 -9.61 16.48
CA ASP A 128 12.69 -10.50 17.30
C ASP A 128 11.73 -11.32 16.45
N ASP A 129 12.29 -12.34 15.79
CA ASP A 129 11.55 -13.38 15.07
C ASP A 129 10.42 -13.99 15.94
N ARG A 130 10.47 -13.90 17.28
CA ARG A 130 9.44 -14.45 18.17
C ARG A 130 8.14 -13.64 18.12
N VAL A 131 8.19 -12.34 17.89
CA VAL A 131 6.99 -11.50 17.76
C VAL A 131 6.35 -11.74 16.40
N TRP A 132 7.16 -11.73 15.34
CA TRP A 132 6.69 -11.83 13.96
C TRP A 132 6.33 -13.23 13.50
N SER A 133 6.98 -14.28 14.03
CA SER A 133 6.58 -15.68 13.77
C SER A 133 5.15 -15.99 14.24
N THR A 134 4.56 -15.15 15.08
CA THR A 134 3.16 -15.30 15.49
C THR A 134 2.16 -14.71 14.50
N PHE A 135 2.56 -13.79 13.63
CA PHE A 135 1.69 -13.09 12.68
C PHE A 135 1.82 -13.65 11.26
N ALA A 136 0.69 -13.67 10.55
CA ALA A 136 0.69 -13.91 9.12
C ALA A 136 1.15 -12.63 8.41
N ILE A 137 2.16 -12.74 7.55
CA ILE A 137 2.63 -11.66 6.67
C ILE A 137 2.42 -12.08 5.20
N PRO A 138 1.18 -12.35 4.75
CA PRO A 138 0.94 -12.94 3.45
C PRO A 138 0.92 -11.85 2.36
N ILE A 139 2.04 -11.14 2.18
CA ILE A 139 2.21 -10.13 1.14
C ILE A 139 1.90 -10.74 -0.22
N LEU A 140 1.22 -9.99 -1.09
CA LEU A 140 0.86 -10.43 -2.43
C LEU A 140 2.11 -10.66 -3.29
N SER A 141 2.07 -11.61 -4.22
CA SER A 141 2.98 -11.59 -5.37
C SER A 141 2.55 -10.53 -6.39
N SER A 142 3.44 -10.16 -7.31
CA SER A 142 3.12 -9.27 -8.44
C SER A 142 1.94 -9.80 -9.27
N ALA A 143 1.88 -11.12 -9.52
CA ALA A 143 0.80 -11.78 -10.25
C ALA A 143 -0.55 -11.71 -9.51
N GLU A 144 -0.54 -11.84 -8.19
CA GLU A 144 -1.76 -11.72 -7.37
C GLU A 144 -2.29 -10.28 -7.37
N CYS A 145 -1.41 -9.27 -7.24
CA CYS A 145 -1.77 -7.86 -7.43
C CYS A 145 -2.43 -7.64 -8.80
N LEU A 146 -1.80 -8.16 -9.86
CA LEU A 146 -2.31 -8.01 -11.22
C LEU A 146 -3.69 -8.68 -11.39
N SER A 147 -3.89 -9.86 -10.82
CA SER A 147 -5.18 -10.56 -10.81
C SER A 147 -6.30 -9.69 -10.19
N ILE A 148 -6.03 -9.09 -9.03
CA ILE A 148 -6.98 -8.17 -8.37
C ILE A 148 -7.29 -6.97 -9.28
N LEU A 149 -6.25 -6.30 -9.80
CA LEU A 149 -6.44 -5.10 -10.63
C LEU A 149 -7.24 -5.41 -11.90
N ARG A 150 -6.99 -6.56 -12.55
CA ARG A 150 -7.72 -6.99 -13.76
C ARG A 150 -9.20 -7.30 -13.50
N ARG A 151 -9.57 -7.67 -12.28
CA ARG A 151 -10.96 -7.94 -11.91
C ARG A 151 -11.78 -6.68 -11.66
N MET A 152 -11.11 -5.55 -11.40
CA MET A 152 -11.78 -4.30 -11.04
C MET A 152 -11.81 -3.32 -12.22
N ASN A 153 -13.01 -2.86 -12.60
CA ASN A 153 -13.16 -1.77 -13.56
C ASN A 153 -13.10 -0.42 -12.82
N MET A 154 -11.95 0.27 -12.90
CA MET A 154 -11.68 1.50 -12.14
C MET A 154 -11.30 2.68 -13.05
N PRO A 155 -12.21 3.17 -13.91
CA PRO A 155 -11.91 4.23 -14.87
C PRO A 155 -11.56 5.56 -14.20
N ALA A 156 -12.06 5.81 -12.98
CA ALA A 156 -11.83 7.04 -12.23
C ALA A 156 -10.62 6.99 -11.27
N LEU A 157 -9.84 5.91 -11.28
CA LEU A 157 -8.74 5.73 -10.32
C LEU A 157 -7.69 6.82 -10.48
N SER A 158 -7.42 7.53 -9.39
CA SER A 158 -6.49 8.67 -9.35
C SER A 158 -5.30 8.45 -8.42
N SER A 159 -5.43 7.52 -7.46
CA SER A 159 -4.38 7.13 -6.54
C SER A 159 -4.37 5.62 -6.38
N LEU A 160 -3.19 5.02 -6.52
CA LEU A 160 -2.97 3.59 -6.34
C LEU A 160 -1.80 3.37 -5.38
N GLU A 161 -2.01 2.50 -4.39
CA GLU A 161 -0.95 1.94 -3.56
C GLU A 161 -0.91 0.42 -3.73
N LEU A 162 0.29 -0.13 -3.98
CA LEU A 162 0.54 -1.56 -4.08
C LEU A 162 1.69 -1.99 -3.17
N VAL A 163 1.46 -3.03 -2.40
CA VAL A 163 2.48 -3.74 -1.61
C VAL A 163 2.59 -5.17 -2.12
N TYR A 164 3.77 -5.58 -2.59
CA TYR A 164 3.98 -6.91 -3.16
C TYR A 164 5.42 -7.42 -3.02
N LEU A 165 5.56 -8.74 -3.12
CA LEU A 165 6.81 -9.46 -3.27
C LEU A 165 7.11 -9.65 -4.76
N ALA A 166 8.32 -9.26 -5.18
CA ALA A 166 8.89 -9.64 -6.45
C ALA A 166 9.83 -10.83 -6.27
N GLY A 167 9.69 -11.85 -7.12
CA GLY A 167 10.51 -13.06 -7.03
C GLY A 167 11.97 -12.83 -7.45
N THR A 168 12.14 -12.11 -8.55
CA THR A 168 13.41 -11.75 -9.19
C THR A 168 13.25 -10.42 -9.92
N ALA A 169 14.35 -9.86 -10.41
CA ALA A 169 14.31 -8.71 -11.32
C ALA A 169 13.42 -9.05 -12.54
N GLY A 170 12.55 -8.11 -12.93
CA GLY A 170 11.60 -8.26 -14.04
C GLY A 170 10.33 -9.07 -13.73
N ALA A 171 10.22 -9.73 -12.56
CA ALA A 171 9.06 -10.56 -12.23
C ALA A 171 7.75 -9.77 -12.04
N ASP A 172 7.84 -8.45 -11.94
CA ASP A 172 6.74 -7.51 -11.79
C ASP A 172 6.46 -6.66 -13.05
N ASP A 173 7.16 -6.92 -14.16
CA ASP A 173 7.01 -6.15 -15.41
C ASP A 173 5.57 -6.15 -15.94
N GLU A 174 4.88 -7.30 -15.88
CA GLU A 174 3.49 -7.37 -16.34
C GLU A 174 2.56 -6.50 -15.47
N LEU A 175 2.80 -6.47 -14.16
CA LEU A 175 2.06 -5.62 -13.22
C LEU A 175 2.34 -4.14 -13.49
N LEU A 176 3.63 -3.76 -13.59
CA LEU A 176 4.05 -2.37 -13.81
C LEU A 176 3.53 -1.85 -15.16
N SER A 177 3.64 -2.65 -16.22
CA SER A 177 3.08 -2.32 -17.55
C SER A 177 1.58 -2.10 -17.49
N TYR A 178 0.86 -3.01 -16.81
CA TYR A 178 -0.59 -2.90 -16.67
C TYR A 178 -0.98 -1.63 -15.93
N VAL A 179 -0.35 -1.33 -14.79
CA VAL A 179 -0.61 -0.11 -14.02
C VAL A 179 -0.35 1.14 -14.87
N ALA A 180 0.75 1.15 -15.62
CA ALA A 180 1.16 2.32 -16.37
C ALA A 180 0.25 2.65 -17.57
N GLN A 181 -0.42 1.63 -18.13
CA GLN A 181 -1.22 1.77 -19.35
C GLN A 181 -2.73 1.79 -19.10
N THR A 182 -3.21 1.22 -17.99
CA THR A 182 -4.65 0.97 -17.79
C THR A 182 -5.40 2.15 -17.17
N PHE A 183 -4.76 2.95 -16.32
CA PHE A 183 -5.45 3.95 -15.50
C PHE A 183 -5.22 5.38 -16.01
N PRO A 184 -6.13 5.93 -16.85
CA PRO A 184 -5.91 7.21 -17.53
C PRO A 184 -5.85 8.42 -16.60
N HIS A 185 -6.42 8.32 -15.40
CA HIS A 185 -6.47 9.39 -14.41
C HIS A 185 -5.49 9.20 -13.26
N LEU A 186 -4.63 8.18 -13.32
CA LEU A 186 -3.67 7.90 -12.26
C LEU A 186 -2.67 9.05 -12.12
N SER A 187 -2.73 9.71 -10.98
CA SER A 187 -1.91 10.88 -10.65
C SER A 187 -0.96 10.61 -9.49
N ARG A 188 -1.30 9.66 -8.61
CA ARG A 188 -0.47 9.24 -7.48
C ARG A 188 -0.26 7.73 -7.52
N LEU A 189 1.00 7.33 -7.47
CA LEU A 189 1.39 5.93 -7.38
C LEU A 189 2.29 5.74 -6.16
N GLU A 190 1.95 4.80 -5.29
CA GLU A 190 2.79 4.34 -4.18
C GLU A 190 3.08 2.85 -4.37
N LEU A 191 4.36 2.48 -4.46
CA LEU A 191 4.81 1.11 -4.62
C LEU A 191 5.69 0.73 -3.44
N HIS A 192 5.36 -0.41 -2.81
CA HIS A 192 6.24 -1.11 -1.87
C HIS A 192 6.57 -2.47 -2.48
N ARG A 193 7.65 -2.49 -3.25
CA ARG A 193 8.21 -3.68 -3.86
C ARG A 193 9.24 -4.27 -2.89
N TYR A 194 8.91 -5.44 -2.35
CA TYR A 194 9.80 -6.20 -1.48
C TYR A 194 10.43 -7.35 -2.25
N ARG A 195 11.69 -7.67 -1.95
CA ARG A 195 12.36 -8.83 -2.58
C ARG A 195 11.97 -10.11 -1.86
N ALA A 196 11.55 -11.12 -2.63
CA ALA A 196 11.41 -12.48 -2.11
C ALA A 196 12.79 -13.12 -1.90
N ASN A 197 13.77 -12.77 -2.75
CA ASN A 197 15.16 -13.21 -2.65
C ASN A 197 16.05 -12.05 -2.20
N ARG A 198 16.70 -12.18 -1.02
CA ARG A 198 17.60 -11.14 -0.49
C ARG A 198 18.84 -10.89 -1.34
N GLU A 199 19.22 -11.84 -2.18
CA GLU A 199 20.35 -11.70 -3.11
C GLU A 199 19.97 -11.00 -4.41
N GLU A 200 18.68 -10.71 -4.64
CA GLU A 200 18.23 -9.99 -5.83
C GLU A 200 18.79 -8.57 -5.83
N VAL A 201 19.45 -8.21 -6.93
CA VAL A 201 19.80 -6.84 -7.27
C VAL A 201 18.62 -6.21 -8.01
N VAL A 202 17.96 -5.26 -7.35
CA VAL A 202 16.80 -4.56 -7.92
C VAL A 202 17.24 -3.64 -9.05
N ASP A 203 16.67 -3.86 -10.23
CA ASP A 203 16.82 -2.97 -11.38
C ASP A 203 15.84 -1.80 -11.30
N TYR A 204 16.18 -0.82 -10.45
CA TYR A 204 15.33 0.36 -10.23
C TYR A 204 15.23 1.26 -11.47
N ALA A 205 16.21 1.22 -12.37
CA ALA A 205 16.20 2.02 -13.59
C ALA A 205 15.13 1.48 -14.54
N HIS A 206 15.12 0.16 -14.78
CA HIS A 206 14.06 -0.51 -15.55
C HIS A 206 12.67 -0.25 -14.95
N ILE A 207 12.51 -0.38 -13.62
CA ILE A 207 11.23 -0.07 -12.95
C ILE A 207 10.81 1.38 -13.22
N ALA A 208 11.72 2.34 -13.07
CA ALA A 208 11.45 3.75 -13.33
C ALA A 208 11.06 3.99 -14.80
N GLU A 209 11.76 3.38 -15.76
CA GLU A 209 11.48 3.46 -17.19
C GLU A 209 10.08 2.95 -17.52
N MET A 210 9.66 1.83 -16.96
CA MET A 210 8.32 1.28 -17.16
C MET A 210 7.22 2.23 -16.67
N LEU A 211 7.45 2.89 -15.54
CA LEU A 211 6.49 3.83 -14.97
C LEU A 211 6.34 5.12 -15.79
N THR A 212 7.31 5.46 -16.65
CA THR A 212 7.20 6.64 -17.55
C THR A 212 6.01 6.58 -18.50
N ALA A 213 5.51 5.37 -18.80
CA ALA A 213 4.32 5.18 -19.64
C ALA A 213 3.05 5.77 -19.00
N ALA A 214 3.01 5.90 -17.66
CA ALA A 214 1.92 6.55 -16.94
C ALA A 214 2.04 8.08 -16.99
N ARG A 215 1.71 8.67 -18.15
CA ARG A 215 1.91 10.11 -18.39
C ARG A 215 1.11 11.03 -17.46
N GLY A 216 0.10 10.52 -16.76
CA GLY A 216 -0.73 11.27 -15.80
C GLY A 216 -0.10 11.47 -14.41
N LEU A 217 1.02 10.80 -14.12
CA LEU A 217 1.62 10.82 -12.79
C LEU A 217 2.11 12.23 -12.40
N ARG A 218 1.77 12.61 -11.18
CA ARG A 218 2.18 13.85 -10.50
C ARG A 218 3.09 13.57 -9.31
N SER A 219 2.82 12.50 -8.58
CA SER A 219 3.65 12.10 -7.44
C SER A 219 3.84 10.59 -7.45
N VAL A 220 5.09 10.15 -7.31
CA VAL A 220 5.45 8.74 -7.21
C VAL A 220 6.14 8.50 -5.88
N ARG A 221 5.76 7.45 -5.16
CA ARG A 221 6.36 7.07 -3.88
C ARG A 221 6.84 5.63 -3.94
N LEU A 222 8.14 5.40 -3.85
CA LEU A 222 8.74 4.08 -4.05
C LEU A 222 9.50 3.61 -2.80
N ASN A 223 9.12 2.45 -2.32
CA ASN A 223 9.96 1.57 -1.54
C ASN A 223 10.36 0.41 -2.47
N LEU A 224 11.64 0.38 -2.86
CA LEU A 224 12.17 -0.62 -3.80
C LEU A 224 12.97 -1.73 -3.11
N ASP A 225 13.11 -1.69 -1.78
CA ASP A 225 13.90 -2.66 -0.99
C ASP A 225 15.28 -2.91 -1.63
N PHE A 226 16.10 -1.85 -1.74
CA PHE A 226 17.39 -1.95 -2.42
C PHE A 226 18.32 -2.98 -1.75
N HIS A 227 19.11 -3.67 -2.56
CA HIS A 227 20.01 -4.72 -2.08
C HIS A 227 21.17 -4.21 -1.23
N ASP A 228 21.57 -2.97 -1.47
CA ASP A 228 22.57 -2.23 -0.73
C ASP A 228 21.97 -1.40 0.43
N ASP A 229 20.64 -1.42 0.61
CA ASP A 229 20.02 -0.83 1.79
C ASP A 229 20.35 -1.69 3.02
N ILE A 230 20.89 -1.00 4.03
CA ILE A 230 21.22 -1.58 5.32
C ILE A 230 19.98 -2.09 6.07
N GLY A 231 18.79 -1.59 5.72
CA GLY A 231 17.52 -1.94 6.38
C GLY A 231 17.35 -1.26 7.75
N PRO A 232 16.15 -1.36 8.35
CA PRO A 232 15.91 -0.78 9.67
C PRO A 232 16.63 -1.61 10.74
N TYR A 233 17.20 -0.93 11.74
CA TYR A 233 17.87 -1.55 12.91
C TYR A 233 19.07 -2.46 12.58
N SER A 234 19.82 -2.14 11.54
CA SER A 234 21.06 -2.86 11.20
C SER A 234 22.19 -2.56 12.17
N ASP A 235 22.96 -3.58 12.57
CA ASP A 235 24.19 -3.42 13.36
C ASP A 235 25.40 -3.03 12.47
N CYS A 236 25.15 -2.42 11.32
CA CYS A 236 26.25 -2.05 10.43
C CYS A 236 27.10 -0.94 11.05
N ALA A 237 28.37 -0.86 10.65
CA ALA A 237 29.20 0.26 11.07
C ALA A 237 28.59 1.59 10.60
N VAL A 238 28.68 2.63 11.43
CA VAL A 238 28.15 3.98 11.12
C VAL A 238 28.67 4.50 9.77
N SER A 239 29.90 4.14 9.38
CA SER A 239 30.47 4.50 8.08
C SER A 239 29.68 3.92 6.91
N VAL A 240 29.23 2.66 7.00
CA VAL A 240 28.44 1.98 5.96
C VAL A 240 27.08 2.66 5.81
N GLY A 241 26.42 3.00 6.92
CA GLY A 241 25.17 3.73 6.88
C GLY A 241 25.30 5.13 6.26
N ARG A 242 26.41 5.84 6.55
CA ARG A 242 26.69 7.14 5.93
C ARG A 242 26.98 7.02 4.43
N GLU A 243 27.77 6.02 4.02
CA GLU A 243 28.05 5.75 2.60
C GLU A 243 26.76 5.45 1.83
N TRP A 244 25.86 4.64 2.41
CA TRP A 244 24.54 4.40 1.84
C TRP A 244 23.72 5.69 1.68
N GLN A 245 23.68 6.54 2.71
CA GLN A 245 22.95 7.81 2.64
C GLN A 245 23.46 8.73 1.54
N VAL A 246 24.79 8.85 1.40
CA VAL A 246 25.42 9.63 0.32
C VAL A 246 25.07 9.04 -1.03
N LYS A 247 25.22 7.72 -1.20
CA LYS A 247 24.87 7.01 -2.45
C LYS A 247 23.39 7.19 -2.80
N PHE A 248 22.50 7.04 -1.84
CA PHE A 248 21.06 7.19 -2.01
C PHE A 248 20.69 8.61 -2.43
N ARG A 249 21.20 9.61 -1.71
CA ARG A 249 20.90 11.03 -1.92
C ARG A 249 21.51 11.59 -3.20
N GLU A 250 22.76 11.23 -3.49
CA GLU A 250 23.53 11.86 -4.57
C GLU A 250 23.48 11.07 -5.88
N HIS A 251 23.12 9.79 -5.85
CA HIS A 251 23.12 8.92 -7.03
C HIS A 251 21.76 8.28 -7.28
N ARG A 252 21.27 7.40 -6.40
CA ARG A 252 20.04 6.61 -6.65
C ARG A 252 18.81 7.49 -6.85
N GLY A 253 18.57 8.43 -5.93
CA GLY A 253 17.42 9.32 -5.99
C GLY A 253 17.42 10.19 -7.25
N PRO A 254 18.50 10.96 -7.53
CA PRO A 254 18.61 11.75 -8.74
C PRO A 254 18.47 10.95 -10.04
N GLU A 255 19.02 9.74 -10.11
CA GLU A 255 18.90 8.88 -11.29
C GLU A 255 17.45 8.42 -11.53
N ILE A 256 16.76 7.95 -10.49
CA ILE A 256 15.34 7.56 -10.58
C ILE A 256 14.48 8.74 -11.02
N VAL A 257 14.71 9.93 -10.46
CA VAL A 257 13.97 11.14 -10.82
C VAL A 257 14.25 11.54 -12.26
N ALA A 258 15.51 11.48 -12.70
CA ALA A 258 15.88 11.82 -14.08
C ALA A 258 15.17 10.92 -15.10
N ILE A 259 15.01 9.63 -14.80
CA ILE A 259 14.23 8.71 -15.65
C ILE A 259 12.73 9.06 -15.60
N LEU A 260 12.17 9.21 -14.39
CA LEU A 260 10.74 9.50 -14.21
C LEU A 260 10.34 10.89 -14.70
N GLU A 261 11.29 11.81 -14.90
CA GLU A 261 11.04 13.13 -15.48
C GLU A 261 10.45 13.06 -16.90
N GLU A 262 10.56 11.93 -17.60
CA GLU A 262 9.82 11.69 -18.85
C GLU A 262 8.29 11.75 -18.66
N CYS A 263 7.78 11.58 -17.43
CA CYS A 263 6.40 11.91 -17.09
C CYS A 263 6.22 13.45 -17.10
N PRO A 264 5.35 13.99 -17.98
CA PRO A 264 5.26 15.43 -18.22
C PRO A 264 4.72 16.22 -17.01
N TRP A 265 3.91 15.59 -16.17
CA TRP A 265 3.25 16.23 -15.03
C TRP A 265 3.90 15.88 -13.68
N LEU A 266 5.02 15.16 -13.69
CA LEU A 266 5.67 14.71 -12.47
C LEU A 266 6.24 15.90 -11.69
N GLU A 267 5.83 15.99 -10.44
CA GLU A 267 6.20 17.04 -9.51
C GLU A 267 7.38 16.61 -8.64
N TYR A 268 7.31 15.38 -8.09
CA TYR A 268 8.36 14.83 -7.24
C TYR A 268 8.27 13.30 -7.14
N VAL A 269 9.38 12.70 -6.70
CA VAL A 269 9.46 11.29 -6.28
C VAL A 269 9.79 11.23 -4.80
N GLU A 270 9.04 10.46 -4.02
CA GLU A 270 9.37 10.10 -2.63
C GLU A 270 10.01 8.72 -2.63
N LEU A 271 11.18 8.59 -2.02
CA LEU A 271 11.87 7.30 -1.96
C LEU A 271 12.07 6.90 -0.50
N LEU A 272 11.73 5.66 -0.17
CA LEU A 272 12.01 5.11 1.15
C LEU A 272 13.51 4.88 1.28
N TYR A 273 14.07 5.31 2.41
CA TYR A 273 15.34 4.77 2.90
C TYR A 273 15.30 4.61 4.42
N HIS A 274 16.21 3.80 4.96
CA HIS A 274 16.40 3.65 6.39
C HIS A 274 17.55 4.52 6.88
N ASP A 275 17.24 5.51 7.73
CA ASP A 275 18.24 6.33 8.39
C ASP A 275 18.85 5.58 9.57
N HIS A 276 20.14 5.27 9.45
CA HIS A 276 20.93 4.66 10.51
C HIS A 276 21.03 5.57 11.75
N ALA A 277 21.07 6.89 11.59
CA ALA A 277 21.28 7.81 12.71
C ALA A 277 20.03 7.91 13.61
N SER A 278 18.84 7.96 13.01
CA SER A 278 17.57 8.04 13.75
C SER A 278 16.89 6.68 13.98
N TRP A 279 17.46 5.58 13.48
CA TRP A 279 16.84 4.24 13.48
C TRP A 279 15.41 4.26 12.93
N SER A 280 15.17 5.08 11.92
CA SER A 280 13.82 5.27 11.37
C SER A 280 13.82 5.21 9.85
N SER A 281 12.71 4.74 9.33
CA SER A 281 12.36 4.88 7.91
C SER A 281 12.03 6.34 7.60
N ARG A 282 12.61 6.89 6.53
CA ARG A 282 12.33 8.25 6.06
C ARG A 282 11.83 8.25 4.62
N TRP A 283 11.07 9.29 4.28
CA TRP A 283 10.50 9.51 2.94
C TRP A 283 10.88 10.89 2.39
N PRO A 284 12.16 11.12 2.09
CA PRO A 284 12.57 12.34 1.44
C PRO A 284 11.94 12.48 0.06
N LYS A 285 11.62 13.72 -0.29
CA LYS A 285 11.14 14.13 -1.60
C LYS A 285 12.32 14.54 -2.47
N PHE A 286 12.28 14.09 -3.71
CA PHE A 286 13.15 14.54 -4.78
C PHE A 286 12.29 15.24 -5.84
N PRO A 287 12.21 16.58 -5.80
CA PRO A 287 11.47 17.36 -6.80
C PRO A 287 12.11 17.27 -8.19
N THR A 288 11.29 17.26 -9.24
CA THR A 288 11.78 17.27 -10.63
C THR A 288 12.49 18.58 -10.97
N SER A 289 13.33 18.53 -12.01
CA SER A 289 14.12 19.64 -12.55
C SER A 289 13.30 20.90 -12.83
N ARG A 290 12.01 20.70 -13.13
CA ARG A 290 10.99 21.72 -13.44
C ARG A 290 10.68 22.66 -12.28
N TYR A 291 10.84 22.20 -11.04
CA TYR A 291 10.53 23.00 -9.85
C TYR A 291 11.78 23.69 -9.31
N PRO A 292 11.73 25.00 -9.03
CA PRO A 292 12.83 25.69 -8.37
C PRO A 292 12.91 25.27 -6.91
N GLY A 293 14.12 25.06 -6.40
CA GLY A 293 14.34 24.69 -5.00
C GLY A 293 15.36 23.57 -4.81
N PRO A 294 15.49 23.05 -3.58
CA PRO A 294 16.38 21.93 -3.29
C PRO A 294 15.93 20.66 -4.03
N ARG A 295 16.90 19.90 -4.57
CA ARG A 295 16.68 18.61 -5.25
C ARG A 295 16.44 17.44 -4.29
N PHE A 296 16.52 17.71 -2.99
CA PHE A 296 16.30 16.76 -1.91
C PHE A 296 15.69 17.50 -0.73
N ILE A 297 14.52 17.05 -0.28
CA ILE A 297 13.80 17.61 0.85
C ILE A 297 13.45 16.46 1.78
N ASP A 298 14.11 16.38 2.93
CA ASP A 298 13.74 15.43 3.98
C ASP A 298 12.87 16.17 5.02
N PRO A 299 11.56 15.86 5.12
CA PRO A 299 10.68 16.53 6.07
C PRO A 299 11.02 16.23 7.53
N ASP A 300 11.77 15.16 7.79
CA ASP A 300 12.19 14.75 9.13
C ASP A 300 13.61 15.26 9.48
N ASP A 301 14.31 15.87 8.50
CA ASP A 301 15.53 16.61 8.75
C ASP A 301 15.14 18.00 9.25
N GLY A 302 15.33 18.25 10.55
CA GLY A 302 14.94 19.50 11.24
C GLY A 302 15.60 20.79 10.72
N SER A 303 16.23 20.74 9.54
CA SER A 303 16.85 21.82 8.77
C SER A 303 15.84 22.66 7.96
N THR A 304 14.55 22.27 7.92
CA THR A 304 13.45 23.08 7.35
C THR A 304 12.57 23.69 8.44
N ARG A 305 13.10 24.72 9.12
CA ARG A 305 12.33 25.75 9.83
C ARG A 305 12.90 27.12 9.54
#